data_AF-A0A7C4GX81-F1
#
_entry.id   AF-A0A7C4GX81-F1
#
_cell.length_a   1.000
_cell.length_b   1.000
_cell.length_c   1.000
_cell.angle_alpha   90.00
_cell.angle_beta   90.00
_cell.angle_gamma   90.00
#
_symmetry.space_group_name_H-M   'P 1'
#
loop_
_entity.id
_entity.type
_entity.pdbx_description
1 polymer ?
#
loop_
_entity_poly.entity_id
_entity_poly.type
_entity_poly.pdbx_seq_one_letter_code
_entity_poly.pdbx_strand_id
1 'polypeptide(L)' 'MKGHRDIMDDMAYAHAVKSQAYFMTLDEAFKSLLSKKGYTLEVIVTHKDLEKLTAQVNEN' A
#
# COMPACT_ATOMS: atom_id res chain seq x y z
N MET A 1 12.13 17.66 1.10
CA MET A 1 12.95 16.61 1.75
C MET A 1 12.54 15.27 1.15
N LYS A 2 13.34 14.69 0.24
CA LYS A 2 13.04 13.49 -0.58
C LYS A 2 14.19 12.47 -0.50
N GLY A 3 14.46 11.92 0.70
CA GLY A 3 15.63 11.04 0.84
C GLY A 3 15.53 10.05 2.00
N HIS A 4 14.89 10.42 3.11
CA HIS A 4 14.77 9.53 4.27
C HIS A 4 13.44 8.77 4.40
N ARG A 5 12.34 9.29 3.83
CA ARG A 5 11.03 8.60 3.88
C ARG A 5 10.97 7.47 2.86
N ASP A 6 11.43 7.73 1.64
CA ASP A 6 11.37 6.79 0.51
C ASP A 6 12.03 5.43 0.82
N ILE A 7 13.14 5.39 1.55
CA ILE A 7 13.82 4.13 1.90
C ILE A 7 12.96 3.27 2.84
N MET A 8 12.27 3.88 3.79
CA MET A 8 11.43 3.14 4.73
C MET A 8 10.21 2.55 4.02
N ASP A 9 9.60 3.29 3.11
CA ASP A 9 8.46 2.81 2.31
C ASP A 9 8.88 1.67 1.36
N ASP A 10 10.05 1.80 0.73
CA ASP A 10 10.63 0.74 -0.11
C ASP A 10 10.94 -0.52 0.71
N MET A 11 11.52 -0.38 1.90
CA MET A 11 11.80 -1.50 2.81
C MET A 11 10.53 -2.16 3.33
N ALA A 12 9.54 -1.38 3.75
CA ALA A 12 8.26 -1.88 4.23
C ALA A 12 7.53 -2.65 3.12
N TYR A 13 7.52 -2.09 1.89
CA TYR A 13 6.98 -2.76 0.71
C TYR A 13 7.71 -4.07 0.41
N ALA A 14 9.04 -4.04 0.34
CA ALA A 14 9.83 -5.23 0.06
C ALA A 14 9.63 -6.32 1.11
N HIS A 15 9.55 -5.92 2.39
CA HIS A 15 9.25 -6.84 3.47
C HIS A 15 7.87 -7.49 3.29
N ALA A 16 6.83 -6.69 3.03
CA ALA A 16 5.46 -7.19 2.81
C ALA A 16 5.37 -8.17 1.63
N VAL A 17 6.04 -7.87 0.51
CA VAL A 17 6.14 -8.80 -0.63
C VAL A 17 6.81 -10.11 -0.22
N LYS A 18 7.88 -10.06 0.57
CA LYS A 18 8.63 -11.26 0.98
C LYS A 18 7.92 -12.08 2.03
N SER A 19 7.21 -11.44 2.96
CA SER A 19 6.47 -12.10 4.03
C SER A 19 5.04 -12.46 3.65
N GLN A 20 4.59 -12.12 2.44
CA GLN A 20 3.19 -12.25 1.99
C GLN A 20 2.21 -11.50 2.92
N ALA A 21 2.66 -10.38 3.48
CA ALA A 21 1.85 -9.53 4.34
C ALA A 21 1.19 -8.40 3.53
N TYR A 22 0.12 -7.83 4.09
CA TYR A 22 -0.46 -6.59 3.59
C TYR A 22 0.32 -5.39 4.13
N PHE A 23 0.72 -4.49 3.23
CA PHE A 23 1.28 -3.19 3.56
C PHE A 23 0.20 -2.12 3.50
N MET A 24 -0.19 -1.62 4.68
CA MET A 24 -1.18 -0.57 4.80
C MET A 24 -0.51 0.81 4.70
N THR A 25 -1.00 1.67 3.81
CA THR A 25 -0.48 3.03 3.66
C THR A 25 -1.57 4.05 3.35
N LEU A 26 -1.38 5.29 3.82
CA LEU A 26 -2.18 6.45 3.43
C LEU A 26 -1.62 7.16 2.20
N ASP A 27 -0.41 6.79 1.77
CA ASP A 27 0.31 7.46 0.69
C ASP A 27 -0.11 6.93 -0.69
N GLU A 28 -1.08 7.62 -1.29
CA GLU A 28 -1.52 7.35 -2.67
C GLU A 28 -0.45 7.67 -3.71
N ALA A 29 0.50 8.58 -3.41
CA ALA A 29 1.61 8.88 -4.31
C ALA A 29 2.60 7.71 -4.37
N PHE A 30 2.82 7.03 -3.25
CA PHE A 30 3.61 5.79 -3.20
C PHE A 30 2.96 4.66 -4.01
N LYS A 31 1.65 4.42 -3.85
CA LYS A 31 0.90 3.46 -4.68
C LYS A 31 1.01 3.77 -6.17
N SER A 32 0.90 5.06 -6.55
CA SER A 32 1.09 5.52 -7.93
C SER A 32 2.52 5.30 -8.44
N LEU A 33 3.53 5.54 -7.60
CA LEU A 33 4.94 5.30 -7.94
C LEU A 33 5.21 3.82 -8.20
N LEU A 34 4.71 2.93 -7.33
CA LEU A 34 4.82 1.48 -7.51
C LEU A 34 4.19 1.02 -8.82
N SER A 35 2.97 1.50 -9.11
CA SER A 35 2.27 1.21 -10.36
C SER A 35 3.09 1.64 -11.59
N LYS A 36 3.60 2.87 -11.59
CA LYS A 36 4.43 3.40 -12.69
C LYS A 36 5.72 2.59 -12.92
N LYS A 37 6.28 2.02 -11.86
CA LYS A 37 7.48 1.18 -11.92
C LYS A 37 7.17 -0.29 -12.24
N GLY A 38 5.90 -0.68 -12.40
CA GLY A 38 5.51 -2.06 -12.72
C GLY A 38 5.55 -3.03 -11.54
N TYR A 39 5.54 -2.51 -10.30
CA TYR A 39 5.51 -3.33 -9.09
C TYR A 39 4.08 -3.81 -8.78
N THR A 40 3.97 -4.98 -8.13
CA THR A 40 2.66 -5.51 -7.71
C THR A 40 2.03 -4.63 -6.63
N LEU A 41 0.72 -4.39 -6.77
CA LEU A 41 -0.08 -3.63 -5.82
C LEU A 41 -0.99 -4.51 -4.97
N GLU A 42 -0.98 -5.84 -5.17
CA GLU A 42 -1.86 -6.78 -4.45
C GLU A 42 -1.61 -6.79 -2.94
N VAL A 43 -0.38 -6.48 -2.54
CA VAL A 43 0.02 -6.36 -1.13
C VAL A 43 -0.34 -5.01 -0.53
N ILE A 44 -0.74 -4.01 -1.32
CA ILE A 44 -1.02 -2.64 -0.83
C ILE A 44 -2.48 -2.52 -0.43
N VAL A 45 -2.72 -2.02 0.78
CA VAL A 45 -4.05 -1.65 1.28
C VAL A 45 -4.07 -0.17 1.62
N THR A 46 -4.96 0.62 1.01
CA THR A 46 -5.14 2.04 1.38
C THR A 46 -6.38 2.26 2.23
N HIS A 47 -6.50 3.44 2.84
CA HIS A 47 -7.71 3.80 3.60
C HIS A 47 -8.99 3.67 2.75
N LYS A 48 -8.93 3.99 1.45
CA LYS A 48 -10.06 3.83 0.54
C LYS A 48 -10.45 2.37 0.34
N ASP A 49 -9.46 1.48 0.33
CA ASP A 49 -9.70 0.04 0.23
C ASP A 49 -10.42 -0.46 1.51
N LEU A 50 -10.06 0.09 2.67
CA LEU A 50 -10.74 -0.18 3.95
C LEU A 50 -12.16 0.40 4.01
N GLU A 51 -12.38 1.63 3.54
CA GLU A 51 -13.70 2.26 3.49
C GLU A 51 -14.70 1.47 2.64
N LYS A 52 -14.22 0.93 1.50
CA LYS A 52 -15.04 0.06 0.66
C LYS A 52 -15.40 -1.24 1.38
N LEU A 53 -14.44 -1.82 2.10
CA LEU A 53 -14.68 -3.05 2.85
C LEU A 53 -15.69 -2.82 3.98
N THR A 54 -15.59 -1.71 4.72
CA THR A 54 -16.53 -1.40 5.80
C THR A 54 -17.93 -1.09 5.27
N ALA A 55 -18.05 -0.40 4.12
CA ALA A 55 -19.33 -0.20 3.46
C ALA A 55 -20.00 -1.54 3.10
N GLN A 56 -19.25 -2.48 2.53
CA GLN A 56 -19.76 -3.82 2.19
C GLN A 56 -20.19 -4.64 3.41
N VAL A 57 -19.48 -4.50 4.54
CA VAL A 57 -19.84 -5.20 5.78
C VAL A 57 -21.14 -4.65 6.36
N ASN A 58 -21.40 -3.35 6.24
CA ASN A 58 -22.60 -2.71 6.81
C ASN A 58 -23.88 -2.92 5.96
N GLU A 59 -23.74 -3.42 4.73
CA GLU A 59 -24.86 -3.76 3.84
C GLU A 59 -25.29 -5.24 3.95
N ASN A 60 -24.59 -6.04 4.76
CA ASN A 60 -24.90 -7.45 5.08
C ASN A 60 -25.46 -7.60 6.50
#